data_AF-A0A954QFI9-F1
#
_entry.id   AF-A0A954QFI9-F1
#
_cell.length_a   1.000
_cell.length_b   1.000
_cell.length_c   1.000
_cell.angle_alpha   90.00
_cell.angle_beta   90.00
_cell.angle_gamma   90.00
#
_symmetry.space_group_name_H-M   'P 1'
#
loop_
_entity.id
_entity.type
_entity.pdbx_description
1 polymer ?
#
loop_
_entity_poly.entity_id
_entity_poly.type
_entity_poly.pdbx_seq_one_letter_code
_entity_poly.pdbx_strand_id
1 'polypeptide(L)'
;PSDGCAVVPKLGSDDAFVVSNGLSVMYGDVDPYWMAMSNIDEALRNYVATGGDIDHCAILDNFSWGNCNKDDRLGAAVRACYACLHAARAYRTPFISGKDSLNNEFDWKDDSGNVHSQAIPSTLLISALGQIEDVGLAVTMDLKASGNQVYLLGATKDELGGSHLALVCGLQGGEVPRVNPDVAVPLFHGLHAAMRQQLVRSCHDLS
;
A
#
# COMPACT_ATOMS: atom_id res chain seq x y z
N PRO A 1 6.11 5.77 -15.03
CA PRO A 1 5.71 5.45 -13.65
C PRO A 1 4.39 6.16 -13.35
N SER A 2 3.48 5.53 -12.60
CA SER A 2 2.16 6.06 -12.22
C SER A 2 1.73 5.38 -10.92
N ASP A 3 1.05 6.10 -10.05
CA ASP A 3 0.55 5.60 -8.75
C ASP A 3 -0.56 4.55 -8.94
N GLY A 4 -1.38 4.74 -9.97
CA GLY A 4 -2.42 3.81 -10.38
C GLY A 4 -2.55 3.72 -11.89
N CYS A 5 -3.37 2.77 -12.33
CA CYS A 5 -3.78 2.58 -13.71
C CYS A 5 -5.27 2.89 -13.83
N ALA A 6 -5.63 3.95 -14.57
CA ALA A 6 -6.99 4.27 -14.93
C ALA A 6 -7.32 3.69 -16.31
N VAL A 7 -8.41 2.94 -16.41
CA VAL A 7 -8.86 2.28 -17.64
C VAL A 7 -10.30 2.68 -17.92
N VAL A 8 -10.58 3.17 -19.13
CA VAL A 8 -11.95 3.40 -19.63
C VAL A 8 -12.41 2.12 -20.33
N PRO A 9 -13.23 1.26 -19.68
CA PRO A 9 -13.57 -0.04 -20.25
C PRO A 9 -14.59 0.06 -21.38
N LYS A 10 -15.34 1.17 -21.44
CA LYS A 10 -16.40 1.41 -22.42
C LYS A 10 -16.02 2.62 -23.27
N LEU A 11 -15.75 2.38 -24.55
CA LEU A 11 -15.39 3.45 -25.50
C LEU A 11 -16.48 4.55 -25.53
N GLY A 12 -16.05 5.80 -25.42
CA GLY A 12 -16.94 6.97 -25.39
C GLY A 12 -17.62 7.25 -24.05
N SER A 13 -17.27 6.51 -22.99
CA SER A 13 -17.63 6.82 -21.60
C SER A 13 -16.53 7.65 -20.95
N ASP A 14 -16.90 8.55 -20.04
CA ASP A 14 -15.94 9.22 -19.17
C ASP A 14 -15.63 8.40 -17.91
N ASP A 15 -16.52 7.45 -17.56
CA ASP A 15 -16.28 6.48 -16.49
C ASP A 15 -14.98 5.68 -16.69
N ALA A 16 -14.17 5.59 -15.65
CA ALA A 16 -12.97 4.76 -15.63
C ALA A 16 -12.91 3.89 -14.37
N PHE A 17 -12.13 2.82 -14.45
CA PHE A 17 -11.74 2.01 -13.31
C PHE A 17 -10.28 2.27 -13.00
N VAL A 18 -9.97 2.52 -11.73
CA VAL A 18 -8.60 2.67 -11.26
C VAL A 18 -8.21 1.41 -10.50
N VAL A 19 -6.99 0.93 -10.75
CA VAL A 19 -6.31 -0.09 -9.95
C VAL A 19 -4.98 0.48 -9.46
N SER A 20 -4.68 0.29 -8.19
CA SER A 20 -3.43 0.70 -7.55
C SER A 20 -2.98 -0.33 -6.51
N ASN A 21 -1.75 -0.21 -6.03
CA ASN A 21 -1.14 -1.20 -5.13
C ASN A 21 -0.37 -0.52 -3.99
N GLY A 22 -0.20 -1.25 -2.90
CA GLY A 22 0.70 -0.90 -1.81
C GLY A 22 1.51 -2.12 -1.37
N LEU A 23 2.80 -1.92 -1.14
CA LEU A 23 3.76 -2.99 -0.86
C LEU A 23 5.07 -2.48 -0.23
N SER A 24 5.19 -2.60 1.09
CA SER A 24 6.37 -2.23 1.87
C SER A 24 7.00 -3.44 2.56
N VAL A 25 7.62 -4.36 1.79
CA VAL A 25 8.12 -5.66 2.28
C VAL A 25 9.05 -5.53 3.49
N MET A 26 9.96 -4.55 3.45
CA MET A 26 10.97 -4.35 4.51
C MET A 26 10.37 -3.93 5.85
N TYR A 27 9.12 -3.46 5.88
CA TYR A 27 8.44 -3.12 7.13
C TYR A 27 8.03 -4.39 7.88
N GLY A 28 7.79 -5.50 7.17
CA GLY A 28 7.39 -6.78 7.74
C GLY A 28 8.46 -7.39 8.64
N ASP A 29 9.74 -7.13 8.35
CA ASP A 29 10.87 -7.55 9.17
C ASP A 29 10.95 -6.79 10.51
N VAL A 30 10.29 -5.63 10.61
CA VAL A 30 10.27 -4.79 11.81
C VAL A 30 8.95 -4.95 12.58
N ASP A 31 7.81 -4.75 11.89
CA ASP A 31 6.48 -4.93 12.47
C ASP A 31 5.43 -5.31 11.40
N PRO A 32 4.98 -6.59 11.35
CA PRO A 32 4.01 -7.07 10.38
C PRO A 32 2.64 -6.38 10.42
N TYR A 33 2.23 -5.84 11.58
CA TYR A 33 0.97 -5.10 11.67
C TYR A 33 1.10 -3.75 10.95
N TRP A 34 2.18 -3.02 11.22
CA TRP A 34 2.39 -1.71 10.60
C TRP A 34 2.77 -1.83 9.12
N MET A 35 3.46 -2.91 8.73
CA MET A 35 3.59 -3.27 7.31
C MET A 35 2.22 -3.37 6.64
N ALA A 36 1.30 -4.16 7.20
CA ALA A 36 -0.03 -4.34 6.61
C ALA A 36 -0.85 -3.05 6.60
N MET A 37 -0.82 -2.25 7.69
CA MET A 37 -1.46 -0.93 7.72
C MET A 37 -0.91 0.00 6.62
N SER A 38 0.42 0.06 6.46
CA SER A 38 1.07 0.89 5.46
C SER A 38 0.75 0.44 4.04
N ASN A 39 0.71 -0.87 3.76
CA ASN A 39 0.37 -1.38 2.44
C ASN A 39 -1.08 -1.06 2.06
N ILE A 40 -2.02 -1.10 3.03
CA ILE A 40 -3.41 -0.71 2.78
C ILE A 40 -3.52 0.80 2.55
N ASP A 41 -2.87 1.61 3.40
CA ASP A 41 -2.86 3.06 3.25
C ASP A 41 -2.22 3.50 1.92
N GLU A 42 -1.09 2.91 1.53
CA GLU A 42 -0.41 3.18 0.26
C GLU A 42 -1.29 2.81 -0.94
N ALA A 43 -1.96 1.64 -0.92
CA ALA A 43 -2.88 1.27 -1.98
C ALA A 43 -4.04 2.29 -2.12
N LEU A 44 -4.65 2.70 -1.00
CA LEU A 44 -5.72 3.70 -1.02
C LEU A 44 -5.22 5.08 -1.42
N ARG A 45 -4.04 5.48 -0.96
CA ARG A 45 -3.40 6.75 -1.30
C ARG A 45 -3.10 6.84 -2.79
N ASN A 46 -2.57 5.77 -3.38
CA ASN A 46 -2.33 5.66 -4.82
C ASN A 46 -3.63 5.72 -5.64
N TYR A 47 -4.69 5.06 -5.15
CA TYR A 47 -6.03 5.14 -5.75
C TYR A 47 -6.55 6.60 -5.76
N VAL A 48 -6.46 7.31 -4.63
CA VAL A 48 -6.86 8.73 -4.52
C VAL A 48 -5.97 9.64 -5.34
N ALA A 49 -4.65 9.41 -5.36
CA ALA A 49 -3.69 10.16 -6.18
C ALA A 49 -4.03 10.10 -7.68
N THR A 50 -4.74 9.04 -8.10
CA THR A 50 -5.23 8.81 -9.47
C THR A 50 -6.70 9.29 -9.66
N GLY A 51 -7.24 10.08 -8.73
CA GLY A 51 -8.60 10.64 -8.82
C GLY A 51 -9.70 9.82 -8.13
N GLY A 52 -9.34 8.72 -7.47
CA GLY A 52 -10.28 7.84 -6.76
C GLY A 52 -10.96 8.48 -5.54
N ASP A 53 -12.15 7.98 -5.21
CA ASP A 53 -12.86 8.28 -3.96
C ASP A 53 -12.90 7.03 -3.07
N ILE A 54 -12.26 7.08 -1.90
CA ILE A 54 -12.16 5.92 -1.00
C ILE A 54 -13.51 5.36 -0.56
N ASP A 55 -14.58 6.17 -0.57
CA ASP A 55 -15.93 5.73 -0.24
C ASP A 55 -16.53 4.79 -1.32
N HIS A 56 -15.92 4.77 -2.51
CA HIS A 56 -16.25 3.93 -3.66
C HIS A 56 -15.12 2.96 -4.03
N CYS A 57 -14.25 2.66 -3.08
CA CYS A 57 -13.14 1.73 -3.24
C CYS A 57 -13.45 0.36 -2.62
N ALA A 58 -12.83 -0.67 -3.18
CA ALA A 58 -12.69 -1.99 -2.57
C ALA A 58 -11.22 -2.41 -2.63
N ILE A 59 -10.80 -3.23 -1.67
CA ILE A 59 -9.43 -3.74 -1.58
C ILE A 59 -9.40 -5.26 -1.65
N LEU A 60 -8.23 -5.80 -1.94
CA LEU A 60 -7.98 -7.23 -1.94
C LEU A 60 -6.55 -7.51 -1.46
N ASP A 61 -6.39 -8.62 -0.74
CA ASP A 61 -5.15 -9.02 -0.09
C ASP A 61 -4.49 -10.21 -0.79
N ASN A 62 -3.16 -10.17 -0.94
CA ASN A 62 -2.37 -11.31 -1.40
C ASN A 62 -1.24 -11.57 -0.40
N PHE A 63 -1.44 -12.55 0.47
CA PHE A 63 -0.46 -13.01 1.45
C PHE A 63 0.55 -13.95 0.78
N SER A 64 1.83 -13.63 0.91
CA SER A 64 2.95 -14.52 0.58
C SER A 64 3.79 -14.71 1.83
N TRP A 65 3.69 -15.90 2.41
CA TRP A 65 4.21 -16.18 3.75
C TRP A 65 4.98 -17.49 3.82
N GLY A 66 5.82 -17.61 4.84
CA GLY A 66 6.50 -18.86 5.18
C GLY A 66 5.55 -19.95 5.73
N ASN A 67 6.14 -20.98 6.33
CA ASN A 67 5.46 -22.09 6.97
C ASN A 67 4.85 -21.64 8.30
N CYS A 68 3.53 -21.45 8.29
CA CYS A 68 2.72 -21.05 9.45
C CYS A 68 2.54 -22.14 10.51
N ASN A 69 3.19 -23.30 10.40
CA ASN A 69 3.31 -24.23 11.53
C ASN A 69 4.40 -23.79 12.53
N LYS A 70 5.22 -22.79 12.19
CA LYS A 70 6.16 -22.17 13.14
C LYS A 70 5.55 -20.90 13.74
N ASP A 71 5.65 -20.77 15.05
CA ASP A 71 4.95 -19.74 15.84
C ASP A 71 5.33 -18.31 15.45
N ASP A 72 6.59 -18.07 15.07
CA ASP A 72 7.10 -16.79 14.62
C ASP A 72 6.38 -16.29 13.36
N ARG A 73 6.21 -17.18 12.38
CA ARG A 73 5.57 -16.87 11.10
C ARG A 73 4.06 -16.79 11.24
N LEU A 74 3.45 -17.70 12.00
CA LEU A 74 2.02 -17.64 12.30
C LEU A 74 1.67 -16.34 13.05
N GLY A 75 2.46 -15.98 14.06
CA GLY A 75 2.27 -14.74 14.83
C GLY A 75 2.36 -13.50 13.94
N ALA A 76 3.32 -13.46 13.02
CA ALA A 76 3.46 -12.38 12.06
C ALA A 76 2.25 -12.29 11.11
N ALA A 77 1.75 -13.43 10.61
CA ALA A 77 0.55 -13.46 9.76
C ALA A 77 -0.69 -12.97 10.52
N VAL A 78 -0.88 -13.41 11.77
CA VAL A 78 -1.98 -12.96 12.64
C VAL A 78 -1.91 -11.45 12.89
N ARG A 79 -0.72 -10.89 13.13
CA ARG A 79 -0.51 -9.44 13.25
C ARG A 79 -0.96 -8.68 12.01
N ALA A 80 -0.60 -9.17 10.82
CA ALA A 80 -1.04 -8.58 9.56
C ALA A 80 -2.57 -8.66 9.38
N CYS A 81 -3.20 -9.79 9.73
CA CYS A 81 -4.67 -9.93 9.70
C CYS A 81 -5.38 -8.93 10.64
N TYR A 82 -4.83 -8.66 11.84
CA TYR A 82 -5.38 -7.64 12.72
C TYR A 82 -5.32 -6.24 12.10
N ALA A 83 -4.23 -5.91 11.42
CA ALA A 83 -4.11 -4.66 10.67
C ALA A 83 -5.16 -4.58 9.56
N CYS A 84 -5.35 -5.65 8.77
CA CYS A 84 -6.40 -5.70 7.75
C CYS A 84 -7.80 -5.42 8.35
N LEU A 85 -8.14 -6.05 9.47
CA LEU A 85 -9.40 -5.80 10.17
C LEU A 85 -9.55 -4.34 10.61
N HIS A 86 -8.51 -3.77 11.21
CA HIS A 86 -8.53 -2.39 11.71
C HIS A 86 -8.63 -1.38 10.57
N ALA A 87 -7.83 -1.55 9.51
CA ALA A 87 -7.85 -0.69 8.34
C ALA A 87 -9.20 -0.76 7.61
N ALA A 88 -9.73 -1.95 7.34
CA ALA A 88 -11.03 -2.10 6.68
C ALA A 88 -12.17 -1.38 7.42
N ARG A 89 -12.14 -1.41 8.77
CA ARG A 89 -13.09 -0.68 9.60
C ARG A 89 -12.86 0.83 9.58
N ALA A 90 -11.61 1.26 9.67
CA ALA A 90 -11.25 2.67 9.76
C ALA A 90 -11.47 3.43 8.44
N TYR A 91 -11.01 2.86 7.32
CA TYR A 91 -11.21 3.43 5.98
C TYR A 91 -12.60 3.11 5.40
N ARG A 92 -13.36 2.23 6.06
CA ARG A 92 -14.66 1.71 5.59
C ARG A 92 -14.59 1.05 4.20
N THR A 93 -13.42 0.50 3.86
CA THR A 93 -13.15 -0.14 2.58
C THR A 93 -13.18 -1.66 2.74
N PRO A 94 -14.06 -2.38 2.01
CA PRO A 94 -14.18 -3.82 2.15
C PRO A 94 -13.07 -4.58 1.42
N PHE A 95 -12.62 -5.69 2.01
CA PHE A 95 -11.92 -6.74 1.29
C PHE A 95 -12.93 -7.57 0.50
N ILE A 96 -12.84 -7.57 -0.83
CA ILE A 96 -13.80 -8.27 -1.71
C ILE A 96 -13.26 -9.56 -2.31
N SER A 97 -11.95 -9.77 -2.21
CA SER A 97 -11.24 -10.96 -2.69
C SER A 97 -9.90 -11.05 -1.95
N GLY A 98 -9.25 -12.19 -2.05
CA GLY A 98 -7.90 -12.36 -1.54
C GLY A 98 -7.31 -13.71 -1.91
N LYS A 99 -6.02 -13.88 -1.61
CA LYS A 99 -5.30 -15.14 -1.77
C LYS A 99 -4.20 -15.27 -0.74
N ASP A 100 -3.97 -16.49 -0.27
CA ASP A 100 -2.77 -16.86 0.47
C ASP A 100 -1.89 -17.83 -0.32
N SER A 101 -0.58 -17.61 -0.20
CA SER A 101 0.48 -18.52 -0.60
C SER A 101 1.36 -18.74 0.62
N LEU A 102 1.15 -19.88 1.28
CA LEU A 102 1.86 -20.27 2.50
C LEU A 102 2.93 -21.33 2.19
N ASN A 103 3.87 -21.50 3.12
CA ASN A 103 5.02 -22.41 2.99
C ASN A 103 6.02 -22.00 1.90
N ASN A 104 6.17 -20.71 1.64
CA ASN A 104 7.19 -20.19 0.75
C ASN A 104 8.56 -20.22 1.42
N GLU A 105 9.17 -21.41 1.47
CA GLU A 105 10.49 -21.65 2.04
C GLU A 105 11.30 -22.58 1.16
N PHE A 106 12.62 -22.40 1.21
CA PHE A 106 13.57 -23.26 0.55
C PHE A 106 14.38 -24.02 1.59
N ASP A 107 14.27 -25.35 1.57
CA ASP A 107 15.04 -26.25 2.42
C ASP A 107 16.20 -26.87 1.62
N TRP A 108 17.40 -26.84 2.17
CA TRP A 108 18.57 -27.48 1.56
C TRP A 108 19.46 -28.17 2.59
N LYS A 109 20.33 -29.06 2.13
CA LYS A 109 21.39 -29.65 2.95
C LYS A 109 22.73 -29.07 2.56
N ASP A 110 23.53 -28.68 3.53
CA ASP A 110 24.93 -28.32 3.29
C ASP A 110 25.81 -29.57 3.10
N ASP A 111 27.08 -29.37 2.74
CA ASP A 111 28.06 -30.46 2.54
C ASP A 111 28.31 -31.29 3.82
N SER A 112 27.93 -30.76 4.99
CA SER A 112 28.02 -31.47 6.28
C SER A 112 26.74 -32.27 6.60
N GLY A 113 25.72 -32.21 5.74
CA GLY A 113 24.44 -32.88 5.90
C GLY A 113 23.44 -32.15 6.81
N ASN A 114 23.75 -30.93 7.27
CA ASN A 114 22.82 -30.14 8.08
C ASN A 114 21.71 -29.59 7.19
N VAL A 115 20.47 -29.65 7.69
CA VAL A 115 19.31 -29.07 7.00
C VAL A 115 19.19 -27.59 7.36
N HIS A 116 19.14 -26.75 6.35
CA HIS A 116 18.87 -25.32 6.43
C HIS A 116 17.53 -25.02 5.78
N SER A 117 16.87 -23.95 6.23
CA SER A 117 15.57 -23.52 5.75
C SER A 117 15.53 -22.00 5.68
N GLN A 118 15.18 -21.44 4.53
CA GLN A 118 15.07 -20.00 4.31
C GLN A 118 13.64 -19.68 3.85
N ALA A 119 12.91 -18.90 4.65
CA ALA A 119 11.61 -18.37 4.25
C ALA A 119 11.79 -17.10 3.39
N ILE A 120 10.83 -16.83 2.50
CA ILE A 120 10.69 -15.50 1.91
C ILE A 120 10.38 -14.46 2.99
N PRO A 121 10.63 -13.16 2.74
CA PRO A 121 10.10 -12.11 3.58
C PRO A 121 8.58 -12.20 3.69
N SER A 122 8.08 -11.94 4.89
CA SER A 122 6.65 -11.79 5.18
C SER A 122 6.08 -10.69 4.29
N THR A 123 5.30 -11.07 3.26
CA THR A 123 4.89 -10.16 2.19
C THR A 123 3.37 -10.12 2.10
N LEU A 124 2.80 -8.91 2.08
CA LEU A 124 1.39 -8.68 1.85
C LEU A 124 1.22 -7.63 0.75
N LEU A 125 0.75 -8.03 -0.42
CA LEU A 125 0.36 -7.08 -1.45
C LEU A 125 -1.11 -6.71 -1.26
N ILE A 126 -1.39 -5.42 -1.18
CA ILE A 126 -2.75 -4.89 -1.22
C ILE A 126 -2.96 -4.25 -2.58
N SER A 127 -4.07 -4.57 -3.23
CA SER A 127 -4.52 -3.77 -4.36
C SER A 127 -5.84 -3.09 -4.03
N ALA A 128 -5.96 -1.82 -4.42
CA ALA A 128 -7.16 -1.03 -4.32
C ALA A 128 -7.76 -0.85 -5.71
N LEU A 129 -9.08 -1.00 -5.81
CA LEU A 129 -9.83 -0.80 -7.04
C LEU A 129 -11.12 -0.02 -6.80
N GLY A 130 -11.51 0.79 -7.77
CA GLY A 130 -12.77 1.53 -7.72
C GLY A 130 -13.07 2.22 -9.03
N GLN A 131 -14.34 2.57 -9.23
CA GLN A 131 -14.77 3.39 -10.34
C GLN A 131 -14.48 4.86 -10.04
N ILE A 132 -14.14 5.64 -11.06
CA ILE A 132 -14.17 7.09 -11.06
C ILE A 132 -15.16 7.55 -12.14
N GLU A 133 -15.95 8.57 -11.82
CA GLU A 133 -17.06 9.06 -12.68
C GLU A 133 -16.54 9.75 -13.96
N ASP A 134 -15.31 10.27 -13.91
CA ASP A 134 -14.70 11.02 -15.01
C ASP A 134 -13.19 10.77 -15.04
N VAL A 135 -12.69 10.17 -16.12
CA VAL A 135 -11.27 9.92 -16.38
C VAL A 135 -10.45 11.20 -16.44
N GLY A 136 -11.07 12.36 -16.70
CA GLY A 136 -10.44 13.67 -16.61
C GLY A 136 -9.99 14.07 -15.20
N LEU A 137 -10.48 13.38 -14.16
CA LEU A 137 -9.97 13.53 -12.79
C LEU A 137 -8.65 12.80 -12.56
N ALA A 138 -8.31 11.81 -13.40
CA ALA A 138 -7.05 11.10 -13.30
C ALA A 138 -5.89 12.00 -13.72
N VAL A 139 -5.01 12.29 -12.77
CA VAL A 139 -3.78 13.06 -12.99
C VAL A 139 -2.57 12.14 -12.95
N THR A 140 -1.48 12.55 -13.60
CA THR A 140 -0.20 11.84 -13.54
C THR A 140 0.81 12.60 -12.69
N MET A 141 1.86 11.91 -12.26
CA MET A 141 2.86 12.40 -11.29
C MET A 141 3.84 13.47 -11.82
N ASP A 142 3.98 13.62 -13.13
CA ASP A 142 4.91 14.58 -13.71
C ASP A 142 4.46 16.04 -13.51
N LEU A 143 5.42 16.92 -13.21
CA LEU A 143 5.18 18.35 -13.08
C LEU A 143 4.74 18.95 -14.41
N LYS A 144 3.60 19.66 -14.41
CA LYS A 144 2.94 20.12 -15.65
C LYS A 144 3.43 21.44 -16.21
N ALA A 145 3.72 22.41 -15.35
CA ALA A 145 4.09 23.77 -15.76
C ALA A 145 4.86 24.50 -14.67
N SER A 146 5.71 25.45 -15.06
CA SER A 146 6.33 26.39 -14.14
C SER A 146 5.29 27.30 -13.49
N GLY A 147 5.56 27.72 -12.25
CA GLY A 147 4.64 28.55 -11.47
C GLY A 147 3.56 27.78 -10.70
N ASN A 148 3.37 26.48 -10.97
CA ASN A 148 2.57 25.62 -10.11
C ASN A 148 3.21 25.51 -8.73
N GLN A 149 2.39 25.61 -7.67
CA GLN A 149 2.84 25.39 -6.30
C GLN A 149 2.89 23.89 -6.00
N VAL A 150 3.92 23.47 -5.26
CA VAL A 150 4.10 22.09 -4.81
C VAL A 150 3.80 22.03 -3.33
N TYR A 151 2.94 21.09 -2.95
CA TYR A 151 2.52 20.89 -1.56
C TYR A 151 2.84 19.47 -1.13
N LEU A 152 3.24 19.34 0.13
CA LEU A 152 3.25 18.07 0.84
C LEU A 152 1.97 17.99 1.68
N LEU A 153 1.18 16.93 1.49
CA LEU A 153 -0.01 16.67 2.29
C LEU A 153 0.34 15.68 3.40
N GLY A 154 0.01 16.03 4.64
CA GLY A 154 0.32 15.21 5.82
C GLY A 154 1.67 15.59 6.45
N ALA A 155 2.15 14.73 7.35
CA ALA A 155 3.38 14.94 8.09
C ALA A 155 4.21 13.65 8.10
N THR A 156 5.53 13.80 7.94
CA THR A 156 6.50 12.74 8.17
C THR A 156 7.04 12.82 9.60
N LYS A 157 7.55 11.70 10.11
CA LYS A 157 8.15 11.58 11.44
C LYS A 157 9.49 10.85 11.35
N ASP A 158 10.18 10.74 12.48
CA ASP A 158 11.47 10.06 12.60
C ASP A 158 11.30 8.52 12.61
N GLU A 159 10.64 7.99 11.59
CA GLU A 159 10.21 6.58 11.44
C GLU A 159 10.94 5.92 10.26
N LEU A 160 12.26 5.73 10.40
CA LEU A 160 13.13 5.23 9.32
C LEU A 160 13.33 3.69 9.30
N GLY A 161 12.66 2.95 10.18
CA GLY A 161 12.73 1.49 10.23
C GLY A 161 12.22 0.87 8.93
N GLY A 162 12.99 -0.07 8.35
CA GLY A 162 12.64 -0.70 7.07
C GLY A 162 12.68 0.23 5.85
N SER A 163 13.19 1.46 5.97
CA SER A 163 13.29 2.41 4.86
C SER A 163 14.33 2.00 3.82
N HIS A 164 14.19 2.51 2.58
CA HIS A 164 15.21 2.34 1.55
C HIS A 164 16.57 2.95 1.96
N LEU A 165 16.54 4.06 2.71
CA LEU A 165 17.75 4.66 3.29
C LEU A 165 18.47 3.68 4.24
N ALA A 166 17.72 3.02 5.13
CA ALA A 166 18.29 2.04 6.04
C ALA A 166 18.93 0.87 5.27
N LEU A 167 18.27 0.40 4.21
CA LEU A 167 18.81 -0.66 3.34
C LEU A 167 20.15 -0.26 2.69
N VAL A 168 20.21 0.89 2.02
CA VAL A 168 21.42 1.30 1.26
C VAL A 168 22.57 1.72 2.16
N CYS A 169 22.29 2.17 3.39
CA CYS A 169 23.30 2.54 4.38
C CYS A 169 23.65 1.40 5.35
N GLY A 170 23.01 0.24 5.25
CA GLY A 170 23.23 -0.89 6.16
C GLY A 170 22.82 -0.59 7.61
N LEU A 171 21.83 0.29 7.80
CA LEU A 171 21.31 0.65 9.12
C LEU A 171 20.27 -0.40 9.58
N GLN A 172 20.19 -0.61 10.89
CA GLN A 172 19.25 -1.54 11.51
C GLN A 172 18.48 -0.86 12.65
N GLY A 173 17.33 -1.42 13.00
CA GLY A 173 16.44 -0.89 14.03
C GLY A 173 15.59 0.28 13.54
N GLY A 174 15.15 1.13 14.48
CA GLY A 174 14.17 2.18 14.23
C GLY A 174 12.72 1.68 14.27
N GLU A 175 11.78 2.59 14.07
CA GLU A 175 10.36 2.29 13.97
C GLU A 175 9.91 2.45 12.51
N VAL A 176 9.04 1.56 12.03
CA VAL A 176 8.36 1.73 10.73
C VAL A 176 7.32 2.85 10.82
N PRO A 177 6.99 3.52 9.70
CA PRO A 177 5.93 4.51 9.66
C PRO A 177 4.60 3.97 10.21
N ARG A 178 3.96 4.73 11.12
CA ARG A 178 2.69 4.34 11.73
C ARG A 178 1.53 5.12 11.13
N VAL A 179 0.69 4.43 10.37
CA VAL A 179 -0.52 4.98 9.76
C VAL A 179 -1.53 5.41 10.83
N ASN A 180 -2.07 6.62 10.69
CA ASN A 180 -3.20 7.10 11.49
C ASN A 180 -4.42 7.36 10.59
N PRO A 181 -5.40 6.44 10.56
CA PRO A 181 -6.60 6.61 9.72
C PRO A 181 -7.42 7.86 10.05
N ASP A 182 -7.41 8.33 11.31
CA ASP A 182 -8.12 9.55 11.72
C ASP A 182 -7.54 10.80 11.04
N VAL A 183 -6.29 10.74 10.57
CA VAL A 183 -5.63 11.79 9.77
C VAL A 183 -5.73 11.48 8.28
N ALA A 184 -5.52 10.22 7.88
CA ALA A 184 -5.48 9.81 6.48
C ALA A 184 -6.84 9.97 5.78
N VAL A 185 -7.94 9.53 6.42
CA VAL A 185 -9.28 9.57 5.81
C VAL A 185 -9.71 11.01 5.44
N PRO A 186 -9.65 12.01 6.35
CA PRO A 186 -9.97 13.39 5.97
C PRO A 186 -9.04 13.97 4.90
N LEU A 187 -7.77 13.57 4.89
CA LEU A 187 -6.80 14.00 3.88
C LEU A 187 -7.17 13.44 2.50
N PHE A 188 -7.54 12.16 2.42
CA PHE A 188 -7.97 11.50 1.20
C PHE A 188 -9.24 12.13 0.62
N HIS A 189 -10.26 12.38 1.46
CA HIS A 189 -11.46 13.11 1.04
C HIS A 189 -11.15 14.53 0.59
N GLY A 190 -10.25 15.24 1.28
CA GLY A 190 -9.83 16.59 0.92
C GLY A 190 -9.10 16.66 -0.43
N LEU A 191 -8.19 15.70 -0.68
CA LEU A 191 -7.48 15.59 -1.95
C LEU A 191 -8.45 15.27 -3.10
N HIS A 192 -9.32 14.28 -2.92
CA HIS A 192 -10.36 13.94 -3.90
C HIS A 192 -11.26 15.14 -4.21
N ALA A 193 -11.70 15.88 -3.19
CA ALA A 193 -12.51 17.09 -3.38
C ALA A 193 -11.79 18.20 -4.17
N ALA A 194 -10.47 18.36 -3.98
CA ALA A 194 -9.66 19.29 -4.76
C ALA A 194 -9.47 18.81 -6.21
N MET A 195 -9.35 17.50 -6.44
CA MET A 195 -9.30 16.91 -7.77
C MET A 195 -10.61 17.09 -8.53
N ARG A 196 -11.77 16.88 -7.88
CA ARG A 196 -13.10 17.17 -8.46
C ARG A 196 -13.26 18.62 -8.90
N GLN A 197 -12.63 19.55 -8.22
CA GLN A 197 -12.61 20.97 -8.58
C GLN A 197 -11.53 21.32 -9.61
N GLN A 198 -10.81 20.33 -10.14
CA GLN A 198 -9.69 20.51 -11.07
C GLN A 198 -8.63 21.48 -10.54
N LEU A 199 -8.38 21.49 -9.23
CA LEU A 199 -7.33 22.30 -8.60
C LEU A 199 -5.97 21.59 -8.64
N VAL A 200 -5.97 20.26 -8.71
CA VAL A 200 -4.77 19.43 -8.77
C VAL A 200 -4.34 19.25 -10.22
N ARG A 201 -3.08 19.56 -10.54
CA ARG A 201 -2.50 19.41 -11.89
C ARG A 201 -1.72 18.11 -12.05
N SER A 202 -1.12 17.65 -10.97
CA SER A 202 -0.32 16.43 -10.85
C SER A 202 -0.38 15.99 -9.40
N CYS A 203 -0.35 14.68 -9.15
CA CYS A 203 -0.29 14.12 -7.81
C CYS A 203 0.69 12.96 -7.82
N HIS A 204 1.46 12.84 -6.74
CA HIS A 204 2.32 11.69 -6.49
C HIS A 204 2.27 11.34 -5.02
N ASP A 205 2.15 10.05 -4.73
CA ASP A 205 2.26 9.48 -3.39
C ASP A 205 3.73 9.52 -2.86
N LEU A 206 3.93 9.17 -1.58
CA LEU A 206 5.24 9.00 -0.96
C LEU A 206 5.37 7.57 -0.40
N SER A 207 6.15 6.73 -1.07
CA SER A 207 6.36 5.32 -0.76
C SER A 207 7.83 4.94 -0.53
#